data_AF-A0A535N0Z9-F1
#
_entry.id   AF-A0A535N0Z9-F1
#
_cell.length_a   1.000
_cell.length_b   1.000
_cell.length_c   1.000
_cell.angle_alpha   90.00
_cell.angle_beta   90.00
_cell.angle_gamma   90.00
#
_symmetry.space_group_name_H-M   'P 1'
#
loop_
_entity.id
_entity.type
_entity.pdbx_description
1 polymer ?
#
loop_
_entity_poly.entity_id
_entity_poly.type
_entity_poly.pdbx_seq_one_letter_code
_entity_poly.pdbx_strand_id
1 'polypeptide(L)'
;MVGLLAQTNATIREAERRHREQRADRDRLRRPVALIDRMLQDLEELNLRGHKRVPLAFEPRLQRLLELLGPASPAVASELEDLKVKIGISKLMDALFSIQETLFRERHAASFELDGDDLIFAA
;
A
#
# COMPACT_ATOMS: atom_id res chain seq x y z
N MET A 1 -10.29 -40.66 24.60
CA MET A 1 -9.09 -40.49 23.76
C MET A 1 -9.50 -39.79 22.46
N VAL A 2 -9.89 -38.50 22.52
CA VAL A 2 -10.41 -37.68 21.38
C VAL A 2 -9.74 -36.29 21.34
N GLY A 3 -8.91 -35.94 22.34
CA GLY A 3 -8.38 -34.58 22.51
C GLY A 3 -7.28 -34.16 21.53
N LEU A 4 -6.44 -35.09 21.06
CA LEU A 4 -5.27 -34.75 20.24
C LEU A 4 -5.68 -34.30 18.82
N LEU A 5 -6.60 -35.02 18.17
CA LEU A 5 -7.11 -34.69 16.83
C LEU A 5 -7.99 -33.40 16.82
N ALA A 6 -8.69 -33.13 17.91
CA ALA A 6 -9.46 -31.88 18.06
C ALA A 6 -8.53 -30.66 18.23
N GLN A 7 -7.44 -30.82 18.98
CA GLN A 7 -6.43 -29.79 19.20
C GLN A 7 -5.59 -29.51 17.94
N THR A 8 -5.27 -30.55 17.14
CA THR A 8 -4.59 -30.40 15.85
C THR A 8 -5.49 -29.76 14.78
N ASN A 9 -6.78 -30.07 14.74
CA ASN A 9 -7.70 -29.40 13.80
C ASN A 9 -7.93 -27.92 14.15
N ALA A 10 -7.91 -27.57 15.44
CA ALA A 10 -8.00 -26.18 15.88
C ALA A 10 -6.77 -25.37 15.46
N THR A 11 -5.57 -25.91 15.66
CA THR A 11 -4.30 -25.27 15.26
C THR A 11 -4.17 -25.09 13.74
N ILE A 12 -4.63 -26.05 12.94
CA ILE A 12 -4.65 -25.92 11.47
C ILE A 12 -5.62 -24.82 11.01
N ARG A 13 -6.83 -24.75 11.58
CA ARG A 13 -7.82 -23.72 11.21
C ARG A 13 -7.36 -22.31 11.62
N GLU A 14 -6.64 -22.20 12.71
CA GLU A 14 -6.09 -20.93 13.20
C GLU A 14 -4.92 -20.45 12.32
N ALA A 15 -4.04 -21.37 11.91
CA ALA A 15 -2.97 -21.09 10.95
C ALA A 15 -3.52 -20.69 9.56
N GLU A 16 -4.55 -21.36 9.06
CA GLU A 16 -5.20 -21.01 7.79
C GLU A 16 -5.90 -19.65 7.81
N ARG A 17 -6.40 -19.23 8.98
CA ARG A 17 -7.06 -17.94 9.15
C ARG A 17 -6.04 -16.80 9.14
N ARG A 18 -4.93 -16.96 9.88
CA ARG A 18 -3.80 -16.02 9.86
C ARG A 18 -3.21 -15.85 8.46
N HIS A 19 -2.99 -16.95 7.72
CA HIS A 19 -2.49 -16.86 6.34
C HIS A 19 -3.46 -16.15 5.37
N ARG A 20 -4.77 -16.30 5.57
CA ARG A 20 -5.78 -15.60 4.74
C ARG A 20 -5.84 -14.10 5.06
N GLU A 21 -5.77 -13.74 6.32
CA GLU A 21 -5.73 -12.35 6.77
C GLU A 21 -4.46 -11.64 6.27
N GLN A 22 -3.29 -12.27 6.41
CA GLN A 22 -2.02 -11.77 5.86
C GLN A 22 -2.05 -11.59 4.33
N ARG A 23 -2.68 -12.51 3.59
CA ARG A 23 -2.85 -12.37 2.13
C ARG A 23 -3.76 -11.21 1.78
N ALA A 24 -4.86 -11.03 2.51
CA ALA A 24 -5.81 -9.95 2.28
C ALA A 24 -5.16 -8.57 2.51
N ASP A 25 -4.36 -8.43 3.57
CA ASP A 25 -3.61 -7.21 3.85
C ASP A 25 -2.53 -6.95 2.79
N ARG A 26 -1.83 -8.00 2.34
CA ARG A 26 -0.84 -7.88 1.26
C ARG A 26 -1.47 -7.46 -0.08
N ASP A 27 -2.67 -7.92 -0.37
CA ASP A 27 -3.41 -7.55 -1.59
C ASP A 27 -4.02 -6.14 -1.50
N ARG A 28 -4.30 -5.63 -0.29
CA ARG A 28 -4.85 -4.28 -0.07
C ARG A 28 -3.90 -3.19 -0.58
N LEU A 29 -2.59 -3.34 -0.34
CA LEU A 29 -1.58 -2.37 -0.77
C LEU A 29 -1.13 -2.56 -2.22
N ARG A 30 -1.41 -3.71 -2.83
CA ARG A 30 -1.02 -3.99 -4.22
C ARG A 30 -1.72 -3.08 -5.23
N ARG A 31 -3.00 -2.77 -4.98
CA ARG A 31 -3.82 -1.93 -5.86
C ARG A 31 -3.37 -0.45 -5.90
N PRO A 32 -3.16 0.24 -4.76
CA PRO A 32 -2.68 1.62 -4.79
C PRO A 32 -1.25 1.72 -5.35
N VAL A 33 -0.34 0.80 -5.00
CA VAL A 33 1.04 0.82 -5.55
C VAL A 33 1.03 0.69 -7.07
N ALA A 34 0.28 -0.27 -7.62
CA ALA A 34 0.20 -0.43 -9.07
C ALA A 34 -0.45 0.76 -9.79
N LEU A 35 -1.33 1.51 -9.11
CA LEU A 35 -1.88 2.75 -9.65
C LEU A 35 -0.84 3.87 -9.65
N ILE A 36 -0.06 4.00 -8.56
CA ILE A 36 1.01 4.99 -8.45
C ILE A 36 2.08 4.74 -9.53
N ASP A 37 2.53 3.50 -9.71
CA ASP A 37 3.56 3.16 -10.71
C ASP A 37 3.13 3.58 -12.13
N ARG A 38 1.86 3.34 -12.49
CA ARG A 38 1.31 3.78 -13.79
C ARG A 38 1.23 5.30 -13.90
N MET A 39 0.87 5.98 -12.82
CA MET A 39 0.82 7.44 -12.80
C MET A 39 2.21 8.06 -12.95
N LEU A 40 3.22 7.48 -12.30
CA LEU A 40 4.62 7.89 -12.44
C LEU A 40 5.10 7.71 -13.88
N GLN A 41 4.85 6.55 -14.49
CA GLN A 41 5.21 6.28 -15.89
C GLN A 41 4.59 7.32 -16.86
N ASP A 42 3.30 7.61 -16.70
CA ASP A 42 2.61 8.59 -17.55
C ASP A 42 3.15 10.02 -17.32
N LEU A 43 3.51 10.38 -16.07
CA LEU A 43 4.12 11.67 -15.74
C LEU A 43 5.54 11.80 -16.30
N GLU A 44 6.34 10.75 -16.24
CA GLU A 44 7.66 10.69 -16.87
C GLU A 44 7.56 10.91 -18.38
N GLU A 45 6.63 10.24 -19.05
CA GLU A 45 6.40 10.42 -20.47
C GLU A 45 6.00 11.87 -20.80
N LEU A 46 5.10 12.47 -20.02
CA LEU A 46 4.74 13.88 -20.17
C LEU A 46 5.95 14.81 -19.97
N ASN A 47 6.79 14.52 -18.98
CA ASN A 47 8.00 15.29 -18.71
C ASN A 47 9.01 15.20 -19.87
N LEU A 48 9.21 13.99 -20.41
CA LEU A 48 10.08 13.74 -21.57
C LEU A 48 9.57 14.45 -22.84
N ARG A 49 8.25 14.56 -23.00
CA ARG A 49 7.60 15.33 -24.09
C ARG A 49 7.65 16.86 -23.88
N GLY A 50 8.25 17.33 -22.77
CA GLY A 50 8.47 18.74 -22.49
C GLY A 50 7.31 19.42 -21.75
N HIS A 51 6.29 18.69 -21.31
CA HIS A 51 5.24 19.27 -20.48
C HIS A 51 5.83 19.65 -19.10
N LYS A 52 5.47 20.83 -18.60
CA LYS A 52 5.94 21.32 -17.29
C LYS A 52 4.92 21.15 -16.18
N ARG A 53 3.63 21.09 -16.52
CA ARG A 53 2.53 21.04 -15.56
C ARG A 53 1.63 19.83 -15.82
N VAL A 54 1.10 19.29 -14.73
CA VAL A 54 0.18 18.13 -14.77
C VAL A 54 -1.15 18.53 -15.43
N PRO A 55 -1.60 17.84 -16.48
CA PRO A 55 -2.88 18.09 -17.13
C PRO A 55 -4.09 17.83 -16.21
N LEU A 56 -5.21 18.51 -16.47
CA LEU A 56 -6.48 18.28 -15.76
C LEU A 56 -7.00 16.84 -15.91
N ALA A 57 -6.66 16.17 -17.01
CA ALA A 57 -7.05 14.78 -17.25
C ALA A 57 -6.53 13.79 -16.18
N PHE A 58 -5.56 14.19 -15.36
CA PHE A 58 -5.06 13.39 -14.24
C PHE A 58 -5.95 13.43 -12.99
N GLU A 59 -6.86 14.40 -12.88
CA GLU A 59 -7.70 14.62 -11.70
C GLU A 59 -8.51 13.37 -11.30
N PRO A 60 -9.19 12.64 -12.21
CA PRO A 60 -9.91 11.42 -11.83
C PRO A 60 -9.00 10.31 -11.29
N ARG A 61 -7.74 10.25 -11.75
CA ARG A 61 -6.77 9.26 -11.30
C ARG A 61 -6.25 9.57 -9.89
N LEU A 62 -6.01 10.85 -9.60
CA LEU A 62 -5.67 11.31 -8.26
C LEU A 62 -6.81 11.06 -7.28
N GLN A 63 -8.05 11.35 -7.68
CA GLN A 63 -9.24 11.02 -6.88
C GLN A 63 -9.37 9.53 -6.63
N ARG A 64 -9.12 8.70 -7.64
CA ARG A 64 -9.12 7.24 -7.48
C ARG A 64 -8.05 6.76 -6.50
N LEU A 65 -6.86 7.36 -6.54
CA LEU A 65 -5.81 7.07 -5.59
C LEU A 65 -6.22 7.44 -4.16
N LEU A 66 -6.84 8.61 -3.98
CA LEU A 66 -7.40 9.05 -2.69
C LEU A 66 -8.45 8.08 -2.15
N GLU A 67 -9.34 7.55 -3.00
CA GLU A 67 -10.33 6.54 -2.60
C GLU A 67 -9.69 5.21 -2.17
N LEU A 68 -8.60 4.80 -2.81
CA LEU A 68 -7.88 3.57 -2.47
C LEU A 68 -7.05 3.71 -1.20
N LEU A 69 -6.55 4.91 -0.92
CA LEU A 69 -5.71 5.22 0.25
C LEU A 69 -6.51 5.71 1.47
N GLY A 70 -7.71 6.26 1.25
CA GLY A 70 -8.57 6.78 2.32
C GLY A 70 -8.99 5.71 3.31
N PRO A 71 -9.69 6.09 4.39
CA PRO A 71 -9.26 6.12 5.81
C PRO A 71 -8.20 5.08 6.31
N ALA A 72 -7.50 4.39 5.42
CA ALA A 72 -6.71 3.20 5.70
C ALA A 72 -5.32 3.50 6.27
N SER A 73 -4.77 4.68 6.02
CA SER A 73 -3.44 5.05 6.51
C SER A 73 -3.40 6.52 6.92
N PRO A 74 -3.39 6.81 8.24
CA PRO A 74 -3.10 8.14 8.76
C PRO A 74 -1.71 8.64 8.37
N ALA A 75 -0.79 7.71 8.05
CA ALA A 75 0.60 8.01 7.77
C ALA A 75 0.80 8.74 6.43
N VAL A 76 -0.11 8.59 5.47
CA VAL A 76 -0.05 9.30 4.18
C VAL A 76 -0.93 10.55 4.13
N ALA A 77 -1.69 10.86 5.20
CA ALA A 77 -2.71 11.90 5.16
C ALA A 77 -2.15 13.29 4.78
N SER A 78 -0.94 13.62 5.26
CA SER A 78 -0.24 14.86 4.90
C SER A 78 0.15 14.89 3.42
N GLU A 79 0.64 13.79 2.87
CA GLU A 79 1.10 13.67 1.49
C GLU A 79 -0.06 13.68 0.50
N LEU A 80 -1.25 13.25 0.92
CA LEU A 80 -2.47 13.35 0.13
C LEU A 80 -2.87 14.81 -0.16
N GLU A 81 -2.51 15.76 0.69
CA GLU A 81 -2.80 17.19 0.47
C GLU A 81 -2.01 17.77 -0.72
N ASP A 82 -0.89 17.16 -1.09
CA ASP A 82 -0.04 17.58 -2.18
C ASP A 82 -0.44 16.97 -3.54
N LEU A 83 -1.37 16.02 -3.56
CA LEU A 83 -1.92 15.42 -4.78
C LEU A 83 -2.86 16.38 -5.52
N LYS A 84 -2.27 17.25 -6.36
CA LYS A 84 -3.00 18.28 -7.11
C LYS A 84 -2.67 18.24 -8.60
N VAL A 85 -3.63 18.64 -9.43
CA VAL A 85 -3.39 18.93 -10.85
C VAL A 85 -2.87 20.36 -11.03
N LYS A 86 -2.36 20.68 -12.24
CA LYS A 86 -1.76 21.97 -12.57
C LYS A 86 -0.51 22.33 -11.74
N ILE A 87 0.01 21.46 -10.89
CA ILE A 87 1.34 21.64 -10.28
C ILE A 87 2.43 21.20 -11.26
N GLY A 88 3.69 21.44 -10.92
CA GLY A 88 4.82 20.94 -11.69
C GLY A 88 4.83 19.41 -11.75
N ILE A 89 5.18 18.82 -12.89
CA ILE A 89 5.21 17.35 -13.04
C ILE A 89 6.14 16.71 -12.00
N SER A 90 7.35 17.27 -11.81
CA SER A 90 8.29 16.83 -10.77
C SER A 90 7.67 16.86 -9.38
N LYS A 91 6.95 17.94 -9.03
CA LYS A 91 6.30 18.05 -7.72
C LYS A 91 5.26 16.93 -7.50
N LEU A 92 4.49 16.57 -8.53
CA LEU A 92 3.54 15.47 -8.40
C LEU A 92 4.25 14.11 -8.31
N MET A 93 5.34 13.90 -9.06
CA MET A 93 6.13 12.68 -8.95
C MET A 93 6.70 12.53 -7.54
N ASP A 94 7.28 13.59 -6.96
CA ASP A 94 7.84 13.58 -5.60
C ASP A 94 6.77 13.20 -4.56
N ALA A 95 5.57 13.77 -4.66
CA ALA A 95 4.45 13.43 -3.77
C ALA A 95 4.03 11.97 -3.91
N LEU A 96 3.94 11.45 -5.14
CA LEU A 96 3.61 10.05 -5.41
C LEU A 96 4.68 9.08 -4.88
N PHE A 97 5.96 9.42 -5.02
CA PHE A 97 7.06 8.65 -4.45
C PHE A 97 7.01 8.63 -2.93
N SER A 98 6.77 9.77 -2.27
CA SER A 98 6.64 9.84 -0.81
C SER A 98 5.51 8.94 -0.30
N ILE A 99 4.35 8.97 -0.96
CA ILE A 99 3.22 8.10 -0.62
C ILE A 99 3.61 6.63 -0.78
N GLN A 100 4.24 6.27 -1.90
CA GLN A 100 4.67 4.89 -2.17
C GLN A 100 5.71 4.40 -1.15
N GLU A 101 6.64 5.26 -0.73
CA GLU A 101 7.60 4.95 0.32
C GLU A 101 6.91 4.70 1.66
N THR A 102 5.97 5.56 2.06
CA THR A 102 5.19 5.38 3.29
C THR A 102 4.40 4.06 3.26
N LEU A 103 3.74 3.75 2.15
CA LEU A 103 3.02 2.47 1.98
C LEU A 103 3.94 1.25 2.06
N PHE A 104 5.15 1.36 1.53
CA PHE A 104 6.14 0.31 1.66
C PHE A 104 6.63 0.18 3.11
N ARG A 105 6.87 1.28 3.82
CA ARG A 105 7.27 1.22 5.24
C ARG A 105 6.21 0.55 6.10
N GLU A 106 4.93 0.90 5.92
CA GLU A 106 3.81 0.23 6.60
C GLU A 106 3.79 -1.27 6.30
N ARG A 107 3.97 -1.67 5.03
CA ARG A 107 4.02 -3.09 4.65
C ARG A 107 5.18 -3.82 5.32
N HIS A 108 6.37 -3.23 5.35
CA HIS A 108 7.54 -3.88 5.95
C HIS A 108 7.36 -4.00 7.47
N ALA A 109 6.88 -2.95 8.15
CA ALA A 109 6.58 -2.99 9.58
C ALA A 109 5.59 -4.11 9.92
N ALA A 110 4.47 -4.20 9.19
CA ALA A 110 3.47 -5.26 9.36
C ALA A 110 4.05 -6.68 9.09
N SER A 111 5.02 -6.80 8.17
CA SER A 111 5.66 -8.09 7.89
C SER A 111 6.59 -8.53 9.03
N PHE A 112 7.29 -7.59 9.69
CA PHE A 112 8.18 -7.89 10.81
C PHE A 112 7.44 -8.22 12.11
N GLU A 113 6.27 -7.60 12.39
CA GLU A 113 5.47 -7.94 13.57
C GLU A 113 4.96 -9.39 13.52
N LEU A 114 4.67 -9.92 12.34
CA LEU A 114 4.20 -11.29 12.16
C LEU A 114 5.30 -12.34 12.36
N ASP A 115 6.56 -12.03 12.04
CA ASP A 115 7.71 -12.91 12.27
C ASP A 115 8.25 -12.83 13.72
N GLY A 116 7.99 -11.71 14.42
CA GLY A 116 8.49 -11.48 15.79
C GLY A 116 7.75 -12.29 16.87
N ASP A 117 6.44 -12.51 16.71
CA ASP A 117 5.63 -13.26 17.66
C ASP A 117 5.87 -14.78 17.62
N ASP A 118 6.39 -15.32 16.51
CA ASP A 118 6.72 -16.73 16.38
C ASP A 118 8.05 -17.11 17.09
N LEU A 119 8.87 -16.13 17.50
CA LEU A 119 10.16 -16.36 18.16
C LEU A 119 10.13 -16.25 19.69
N ILE A 120 9.03 -15.77 20.29
CA ILE A 120 8.94 -15.53 21.75
C ILE A 120 8.48 -16.79 22.53
N PHE A 121 7.98 -17.83 21.86
CA PHE A 121 7.50 -19.06 22.52
C PHE A 121 8.48 -20.26 22.51
N ALA A 122 9.76 -20.05 22.14
CA ALA A 122 10.74 -21.13 21.99
C ALA A 122 11.98 -21.02 22.91
N ALA A 123 11.88 -20.39 24.08
CA ALA A 123 12.95 -20.33 25.08
C ALA A 123 12.49 -20.80 26.46
#